data_AF-A0A851LC14-F1
#
_entry.id   AF-A0A851LC14-F1
#
_cell.length_a   1.000
_cell.length_b   1.000
_cell.length_c   1.000
_cell.angle_alpha   90.00
_cell.angle_beta   90.00
_cell.angle_gamma   90.00
#
_symmetry.space_group_name_H-M   'P 1'
#
loop_
_entity.id
_entity.type
_entity.pdbx_description
1 polymer ?
#
loop_
_entity_poly.entity_id
_entity_poly.type
_entity_poly.pdbx_seq_one_letter_code
_entity_poly.pdbx_strand_id
1 'polypeptide(L)'
;DDSKFSEAITVLLTWIERGEVNRRSANQFYSMVQSANSHVRRLMNEKAAHEQEMEQAKESFKNALTGILTQFEQIVAVFNASTRQKAWDHFSKAQRKNIDIWRKHSEELRNAHSEQLMGIRREEEMEMSDDDSGDNPSKKLRVDDSALAAQAYALKEENDSLRWQLDAYRNEVELLKQEKGQLFRTEESLTKDQQLQFLQQTMQGMQQQLLSIQEELNNKKSELEQAKEEQTHTQAMLKVLQEQLKNAKELAEINGHDESQANVGNFNTLCAFVFNTGIISTFLHVHPFGANIEYLWSYMQQLDSRISANEIEMLLMRLPRMFKQEFTGVGATLEKRWKFCAFEGIKTI
;
A
#
# COMPACT_ATOMS: atom_id res chain seq x y z
N ASP A 1 -3.82 18.26 -26.02
CA ASP A 1 -4.40 16.96 -26.39
C ASP A 1 -3.42 16.13 -27.20
N ASP A 2 -2.67 15.29 -26.52
CA ASP A 2 -1.74 14.36 -27.18
C ASP A 2 -2.46 13.27 -27.99
N SER A 3 -3.70 12.93 -27.63
CA SER A 3 -4.56 12.03 -28.41
C SER A 3 -4.82 12.55 -29.82
N LYS A 4 -5.16 13.84 -29.95
CA LYS A 4 -5.39 14.50 -31.24
C LYS A 4 -4.12 14.59 -32.09
N PHE A 5 -2.96 14.75 -31.46
CA PHE A 5 -1.67 14.74 -32.17
C PHE A 5 -1.32 13.35 -32.69
N SER A 6 -1.52 12.30 -31.89
CA SER A 6 -1.27 10.91 -32.29
C SER A 6 -2.13 10.48 -33.48
N GLU A 7 -3.42 10.82 -33.46
CA GLU A 7 -4.34 10.60 -34.58
C GLU A 7 -3.90 11.35 -35.84
N ALA A 8 -3.52 12.64 -35.71
CA ALA A 8 -3.05 13.45 -36.83
C ALA A 8 -1.74 12.92 -37.45
N ILE A 9 -0.79 12.44 -36.64
CA ILE A 9 0.46 11.82 -37.12
C ILE A 9 0.17 10.52 -37.85
N THR A 10 -0.77 9.70 -37.35
CA THR A 10 -1.15 8.44 -38.02
C THR A 10 -1.75 8.70 -39.40
N VAL A 11 -2.58 9.74 -39.54
CA VAL A 11 -3.12 10.18 -40.83
C VAL A 11 -2.01 10.69 -41.75
N LEU A 12 -1.12 11.53 -41.24
CA LEU A 12 0.02 12.06 -42.01
C LEU A 12 0.93 10.93 -42.53
N LEU A 13 1.24 9.94 -41.67
CA LEU A 13 2.02 8.75 -42.01
C LEU A 13 1.34 7.99 -43.16
N THR A 14 0.03 7.73 -43.03
CA THR A 14 -0.76 7.01 -44.04
C THR A 14 -0.71 7.69 -45.40
N TRP A 15 -0.83 9.02 -45.44
CA TRP A 15 -0.76 9.79 -46.69
C TRP A 15 0.64 9.74 -47.33
N ILE A 16 1.69 9.79 -46.50
CA ILE A 16 3.08 9.68 -46.97
C ILE A 16 3.35 8.29 -47.55
N GLU A 17 2.96 7.22 -46.85
CA GLU A 17 3.13 5.82 -47.27
C GLU A 17 2.37 5.48 -48.56
N ARG A 18 1.20 6.10 -48.76
CA ARG A 18 0.41 5.97 -50.00
C ARG A 18 0.99 6.76 -51.18
N GLY A 19 2.03 7.55 -50.98
CA GLY A 19 2.65 8.35 -52.03
C GLY A 19 1.85 9.61 -52.41
N GLU A 20 1.05 10.16 -51.50
CA GLU A 20 0.27 11.39 -51.75
C GLU A 20 1.16 12.65 -51.80
N VAL A 21 2.44 12.51 -51.45
CA VAL A 21 3.46 13.55 -51.57
C VAL A 21 3.92 13.67 -53.02
N ASN A 22 3.60 14.80 -53.65
CA ASN A 22 4.00 15.12 -55.03
C ASN A 22 4.50 16.58 -55.11
N ARG A 23 5.02 17.00 -56.27
CA ARG A 23 5.59 18.35 -56.44
C ARG A 23 4.60 19.50 -56.13
N ARG A 24 3.29 19.26 -56.18
CA ARG A 24 2.26 20.26 -55.87
C ARG A 24 1.91 20.28 -54.37
N SER A 25 1.94 19.14 -53.69
CA SER A 25 1.62 19.01 -52.25
C SER A 25 2.84 19.07 -51.32
N ALA A 26 4.06 19.00 -51.85
CA ALA A 26 5.31 18.90 -51.09
C ALA A 26 5.47 19.97 -49.99
N ASN A 27 5.13 21.22 -50.27
CA ASN A 27 5.24 22.30 -49.27
C ASN A 27 4.27 22.11 -48.09
N GLN A 28 3.06 21.61 -48.36
CA GLN A 28 2.07 21.36 -47.31
C GLN A 28 2.50 20.19 -46.42
N PHE A 29 2.98 19.10 -47.02
CA PHE A 29 3.54 17.97 -46.27
C PHE A 29 4.78 18.37 -45.49
N TYR A 30 5.65 19.22 -46.05
CA TYR A 30 6.81 19.74 -45.34
C TYR A 30 6.40 20.54 -44.09
N SER A 31 5.38 21.41 -44.17
CA SER A 31 4.86 22.11 -42.99
C SER A 31 4.29 21.15 -41.93
N MET A 32 3.59 20.08 -42.35
CA MET A 32 3.10 19.06 -41.41
C MET A 32 4.26 18.29 -40.74
N VAL A 33 5.34 17.99 -41.47
CA VAL A 33 6.56 17.39 -40.93
C VAL A 33 7.29 18.36 -39.98
N GLN A 34 7.29 19.67 -40.28
CA GLN A 34 7.82 20.68 -39.37
C GLN A 34 7.03 20.74 -38.05
N SER A 35 5.70 20.64 -38.11
CA SER A 35 4.87 20.52 -36.90
C SER A 35 5.26 19.27 -36.10
N ALA A 36 5.45 18.11 -36.75
CA ALA A 36 5.92 16.90 -36.07
C ALA A 36 7.29 17.10 -35.38
N ASN A 37 8.23 17.80 -36.03
CA ASN A 37 9.52 18.13 -35.44
C ASN A 37 9.42 19.11 -34.24
N SER A 38 8.44 20.01 -34.24
CA SER A 38 8.15 20.86 -33.08
C SER A 38 7.72 20.02 -31.86
N HIS A 39 6.92 18.98 -32.09
CA HIS A 39 6.53 18.04 -31.04
C HIS A 39 7.72 17.24 -30.47
N VAL A 40 8.73 16.91 -31.29
CA VAL A 40 9.97 16.30 -30.78
C VAL A 40 10.66 17.22 -29.77
N ARG A 41 10.78 18.53 -30.06
CA ARG A 41 11.35 19.50 -29.10
C ARG A 41 10.53 19.60 -27.82
N ARG A 42 9.19 19.62 -27.95
CA ARG A 42 8.28 19.60 -26.80
C ARG A 42 8.54 18.38 -25.91
N LEU A 43 8.62 17.18 -26.50
CA LEU A 43 8.86 15.93 -25.79
C LEU A 43 10.24 15.88 -25.12
N MET A 44 11.28 16.43 -25.76
CA MET A 44 12.61 16.53 -25.15
C MET A 44 12.61 17.44 -23.91
N ASN A 45 11.90 18.57 -23.97
CA ASN A 45 11.75 19.47 -22.83
C ASN A 45 10.91 18.84 -21.71
N GLU A 46 9.85 18.11 -22.06
CA GLU A 46 9.02 17.38 -21.11
C GLU A 46 9.81 16.26 -20.42
N LYS A 47 10.63 15.51 -21.17
CA LYS A 47 11.57 14.54 -20.61
C LYS A 47 12.54 15.20 -19.63
N ALA A 48 13.16 16.31 -20.01
CA ALA A 48 14.10 17.04 -19.14
C ALA A 48 13.40 17.56 -17.86
N ALA A 49 12.14 18.01 -17.97
CA ALA A 49 11.36 18.42 -16.81
C ALA A 49 11.08 17.24 -15.87
N HIS A 50 10.69 16.07 -16.40
CA HIS A 50 10.49 14.87 -15.58
C HIS A 50 11.78 14.35 -14.95
N GLU A 51 12.91 14.41 -15.67
CA GLU A 51 14.23 14.09 -15.11
C GLU A 51 14.56 15.03 -13.93
N GLN A 52 14.29 16.33 -14.08
CA GLN A 52 14.50 17.31 -13.02
C GLN A 52 13.58 17.09 -11.81
N GLU A 53 12.29 16.79 -12.04
CA GLU A 53 11.32 16.47 -10.98
C GLU A 53 11.72 15.21 -10.22
N MET A 54 12.21 14.19 -10.92
CA MET A 54 12.72 12.95 -10.32
C MET A 54 13.92 13.21 -9.42
N GLU A 55 14.86 14.03 -9.86
CA GLU A 55 16.04 14.39 -9.06
C GLU A 55 15.65 15.21 -7.81
N GLN A 56 14.72 16.16 -7.95
CA GLN A 56 14.18 16.90 -6.81
C GLN A 56 13.46 16.00 -5.80
N ALA A 57 12.72 14.99 -6.28
CA ALA A 57 12.04 14.03 -5.43
C ALA A 57 13.04 13.15 -4.66
N LYS A 58 14.12 12.68 -5.33
CA LYS A 58 15.22 11.94 -4.68
C LYS A 58 15.87 12.80 -3.59
N GLU A 59 16.20 14.04 -3.89
CA GLU A 59 16.82 14.95 -2.92
C GLU A 59 15.90 15.27 -1.74
N SER A 60 14.60 15.48 -1.99
CA SER A 60 13.60 15.66 -0.93
C SER A 60 13.54 14.44 0.00
N PHE A 61 13.56 13.24 -0.57
CA PHE A 61 13.57 11.99 0.19
C PHE A 61 14.84 11.84 1.04
N LYS A 62 16.02 12.11 0.49
CA LYS A 62 17.28 12.08 1.25
C LYS A 62 17.27 13.04 2.44
N ASN A 63 16.74 14.25 2.24
CA ASN A 63 16.63 15.26 3.29
C ASN A 63 15.68 14.79 4.40
N ALA A 64 14.53 14.21 4.04
CA ALA A 64 13.61 13.61 5.00
C ALA A 64 14.26 12.46 5.77
N LEU A 65 14.97 11.56 5.09
CA LEU A 65 15.66 10.41 5.70
C LEU A 65 16.79 10.87 6.65
N THR A 66 17.54 11.89 6.27
CA THR A 66 18.57 12.50 7.14
C THR A 66 17.94 13.11 8.40
N GLY A 67 16.76 13.74 8.27
CA GLY A 67 15.99 14.23 9.42
C GLY A 67 15.56 13.11 10.37
N ILE A 68 15.07 11.98 9.83
CA ILE A 68 14.70 10.79 10.61
C ILE A 68 15.92 10.22 11.34
N LEU A 69 17.06 10.08 10.65
CA LEU A 69 18.30 9.60 11.25
C LEU A 69 18.77 10.47 12.42
N THR A 70 18.71 11.79 12.25
CA THR A 70 19.04 12.75 13.33
C THR A 70 18.17 12.53 14.57
N GLN A 71 16.87 12.26 14.39
CA GLN A 71 15.97 11.96 15.51
C GLN A 71 16.33 10.63 16.18
N PHE A 72 16.63 9.58 15.41
CA PHE A 72 17.09 8.31 15.95
C PHE A 72 18.40 8.45 16.73
N GLU A 73 19.35 9.26 16.26
CA GLU A 73 20.60 9.54 16.97
C GLU A 73 20.34 10.20 18.34
N GLN A 74 19.42 11.17 18.40
CA GLN A 74 19.01 11.80 19.66
C GLN A 74 18.38 10.80 20.62
N ILE A 75 17.48 9.94 20.12
CA ILE A 75 16.82 8.88 20.92
C ILE A 75 17.87 7.88 21.45
N VAL A 76 18.77 7.41 20.60
CA VAL A 76 19.86 6.51 20.99
C VAL A 76 20.78 7.18 22.02
N ALA A 77 21.05 8.48 21.88
CA ALA A 77 21.81 9.23 22.87
C ALA A 77 21.13 9.28 24.24
N VAL A 78 19.80 9.44 24.29
CA VAL A 78 19.01 9.37 25.53
C VAL A 78 19.14 7.99 26.16
N PHE A 79 18.90 6.91 25.41
CA PHE A 79 19.03 5.55 25.95
C PHE A 79 20.45 5.26 26.43
N ASN A 80 21.47 5.68 25.68
CA ASN A 80 22.87 5.57 26.11
C ASN A 80 23.11 6.32 27.42
N ALA A 81 22.57 7.54 27.58
CA ALA A 81 22.67 8.29 28.83
C ALA A 81 21.95 7.59 29.99
N SER A 82 20.77 7.00 29.74
CA SER A 82 19.99 6.25 30.74
C SER A 82 20.69 4.97 31.22
N THR A 83 21.57 4.39 30.40
CA THR A 83 22.37 3.21 30.79
C THR A 83 23.64 3.54 31.59
N ARG A 84 23.98 4.83 31.76
CA ARG A 84 25.13 5.25 32.58
C ARG A 84 24.81 5.05 34.05
N GLN A 85 25.79 4.62 34.84
CA GLN A 85 25.64 4.29 36.27
C GLN A 85 24.82 5.32 37.07
N LYS A 86 25.07 6.63 36.83
CA LYS A 86 24.39 7.73 37.51
C LYS A 86 22.86 7.72 37.37
N ALA A 87 22.33 7.33 36.22
CA ALA A 87 20.89 7.19 35.99
C ALA A 87 20.43 5.75 36.23
N TRP A 88 21.26 4.77 35.84
CA TRP A 88 20.97 3.35 35.88
C TRP A 88 20.57 2.85 37.28
N ASP A 89 21.26 3.30 38.32
CA ASP A 89 21.00 2.85 39.69
C ASP A 89 19.64 3.28 40.23
N HIS A 90 19.05 4.35 39.68
CA HIS A 90 17.73 4.85 40.07
C HIS A 90 16.58 4.08 39.41
N PHE A 91 16.83 3.37 38.31
CA PHE A 91 15.81 2.59 37.62
C PHE A 91 15.58 1.23 38.29
N SER A 92 14.34 0.76 38.27
CA SER A 92 13.99 -0.59 38.71
C SER A 92 14.54 -1.66 37.75
N LYS A 93 14.64 -2.91 38.23
CA LYS A 93 15.11 -4.03 37.40
C LYS A 93 14.27 -4.23 36.12
N ALA A 94 12.95 -4.01 36.21
CA ALA A 94 12.05 -4.10 35.06
C ALA A 94 12.27 -2.94 34.07
N GLN A 95 12.43 -1.71 34.58
CA GLN A 95 12.72 -0.52 33.76
C GLN A 95 14.04 -0.66 33.02
N ARG A 96 15.10 -1.14 33.69
CA ARG A 96 16.41 -1.42 33.08
C ARG A 96 16.32 -2.41 31.92
N LYS A 97 15.54 -3.49 32.07
CA LYS A 97 15.30 -4.47 31.00
C LYS A 97 14.61 -3.82 29.79
N ASN A 98 13.59 -2.99 30.04
CA ASN A 98 12.88 -2.29 28.96
C ASN A 98 13.79 -1.29 28.23
N ILE A 99 14.58 -0.50 28.97
CA ILE A 99 15.53 0.46 28.41
C ILE A 99 16.57 -0.24 27.53
N ASP A 100 17.09 -1.40 27.94
CA ASP A 100 18.04 -2.18 27.14
C ASP A 100 17.41 -2.69 25.83
N ILE A 101 16.16 -3.16 25.89
CA ILE A 101 15.42 -3.60 24.69
C ILE A 101 15.18 -2.43 23.74
N TRP A 102 14.67 -1.30 24.23
CA TRP A 102 14.41 -0.13 23.40
C TRP A 102 15.68 0.45 22.80
N ARG A 103 16.79 0.43 23.55
CA ARG A 103 18.09 0.84 23.06
C ARG A 103 18.53 -0.01 21.86
N LYS A 104 18.52 -1.33 22.01
CA LYS A 104 18.91 -2.27 20.94
C LYS A 104 18.04 -2.07 19.70
N HIS A 105 16.72 -2.03 19.88
CA HIS A 105 15.78 -1.85 18.78
C HIS A 105 15.98 -0.51 18.05
N SER A 106 16.26 0.57 18.79
CA SER A 106 16.49 1.90 18.20
C SER A 106 17.84 1.99 17.48
N GLU A 107 18.88 1.32 18.00
CA GLU A 107 20.18 1.20 17.32
C GLU A 107 20.05 0.40 16.01
N GLU A 108 19.28 -0.69 16.00
CA GLU A 108 18.98 -1.47 14.80
C GLU A 108 18.24 -0.65 13.73
N LEU A 109 17.16 0.04 14.11
CA LEU A 109 16.40 0.91 13.20
C LEU A 109 17.27 2.05 12.62
N ARG A 110 18.09 2.69 13.47
CA ARG A 110 19.04 3.72 13.02
C ARG A 110 20.01 3.15 11.99
N ASN A 111 20.57 1.96 12.24
CA ASN A 111 21.53 1.34 11.33
C ASN A 111 20.87 1.00 9.98
N ALA A 112 19.65 0.46 9.99
CA ALA A 112 18.90 0.16 8.77
C ALA A 112 18.65 1.42 7.93
N HIS A 113 18.22 2.52 8.54
CA HIS A 113 18.02 3.79 7.83
C HIS A 113 19.34 4.41 7.36
N SER A 114 20.44 4.21 8.08
CA SER A 114 21.77 4.70 7.71
C SER A 114 22.29 3.94 6.48
N GLU A 115 22.08 2.63 6.44
CA GLU A 115 22.41 1.79 5.29
C GLU A 115 21.61 2.18 4.04
N GLN A 116 20.30 2.47 4.19
CA GLN A 116 19.48 3.01 3.10
C GLN A 116 20.05 4.33 2.55
N LEU A 117 20.45 5.26 3.41
CA LEU A 117 21.04 6.53 2.97
C LEU A 117 22.40 6.32 2.27
N MET A 118 23.23 5.39 2.77
CA MET A 118 24.50 5.03 2.14
C MET A 118 24.32 4.34 0.79
N GLY A 119 23.27 3.52 0.63
CA GLY A 119 22.93 2.90 -0.65
C GLY A 119 22.64 3.94 -1.73
N ILE A 120 21.84 4.96 -1.39
CA ILE A 120 21.49 6.06 -2.30
C ILE A 120 22.74 6.85 -2.73
N ARG A 121 23.66 7.14 -1.79
CA ARG A 121 24.91 7.87 -2.11
C ARG A 121 25.82 7.09 -3.06
N ARG A 122 25.95 5.77 -2.89
CA ARG A 122 26.79 4.94 -3.78
C ARG A 122 26.24 4.86 -5.19
N GLU A 123 24.92 4.80 -5.33
CA GLU A 123 24.24 4.80 -6.64
C GLU A 123 24.55 6.08 -7.43
N GLU A 124 24.64 7.23 -6.75
CA GLU A 124 24.96 8.54 -7.37
C GLU A 124 26.43 8.74 -7.73
N GLU A 125 27.37 8.23 -6.93
CA GLU A 125 28.81 8.34 -7.22
C GLU A 125 29.24 7.52 -8.44
N MET A 126 28.49 6.47 -8.80
CA MET A 126 28.77 5.61 -9.95
C MET A 126 28.32 6.21 -11.30
N GLU A 127 27.64 7.36 -11.33
CA GLU A 127 27.13 7.99 -12.56
C GLU A 127 28.09 9.02 -13.20
N MET A 128 29.29 9.27 -12.63
CA MET A 128 30.13 10.43 -12.97
C MET A 128 31.53 10.15 -13.57
N SER A 129 31.80 8.97 -14.13
CA SER A 129 33.11 8.66 -14.73
C SER A 129 33.05 8.50 -16.26
N ASP A 130 33.16 9.60 -16.99
CA ASP A 130 33.65 9.57 -18.38
C ASP A 130 34.50 10.81 -18.70
N ASP A 131 35.53 10.62 -19.55
CA ASP A 131 36.43 11.60 -20.19
C ASP A 131 37.60 12.21 -19.34
N ASP A 132 38.85 12.39 -19.78
CA ASP A 132 39.54 12.26 -21.08
C ASP A 132 41.09 12.36 -20.90
N SER A 133 41.82 11.89 -21.93
CA SER A 133 43.12 12.36 -22.52
C SER A 133 44.35 12.66 -21.63
N GLY A 134 45.57 12.17 -21.89
CA GLY A 134 46.27 11.95 -23.15
C GLY A 134 47.13 13.17 -23.52
N ASP A 135 48.46 13.12 -23.32
CA ASP A 135 49.52 13.49 -24.29
C ASP A 135 50.89 13.77 -23.62
N ASN A 136 51.95 13.31 -24.29
CA ASN A 136 53.35 13.67 -24.03
C ASN A 136 54.09 13.63 -25.36
N PRO A 137 54.85 14.68 -25.74
CA PRO A 137 55.96 14.41 -26.66
C PRO A 137 57.26 15.21 -26.41
N SER A 138 58.33 14.43 -26.26
CA SER A 138 59.56 14.46 -27.07
C SER A 138 60.59 15.59 -26.91
N LYS A 139 61.88 15.20 -26.73
CA LYS A 139 63.03 15.67 -27.55
C LYS A 139 64.35 14.91 -27.26
N LYS A 140 64.96 14.38 -28.34
CA LYS A 140 66.35 13.86 -28.48
C LYS A 140 67.37 15.01 -28.57
N LEU A 141 68.65 14.82 -28.16
CA LEU A 141 69.87 15.06 -28.98
C LEU A 141 71.25 14.80 -28.27
N ARG A 142 72.12 14.01 -28.95
CA ARG A 142 73.62 13.86 -28.99
C ARG A 142 74.42 13.33 -27.79
N VAL A 143 75.30 12.34 -28.10
CA VAL A 143 76.04 11.52 -27.14
C VAL A 143 77.56 11.79 -27.14
N ASP A 144 78.09 12.33 -26.04
CA ASP A 144 79.50 12.35 -25.62
C ASP A 144 79.52 12.04 -24.12
N ASP A 145 80.31 11.08 -23.63
CA ASP A 145 80.42 10.49 -22.25
C ASP A 145 79.46 10.96 -21.13
N SER A 146 79.25 12.26 -20.95
CA SER A 146 78.10 12.86 -20.24
C SER A 146 76.73 12.34 -20.70
N ALA A 147 76.58 11.96 -21.95
CA ALA A 147 75.35 11.47 -22.53
C ALA A 147 75.24 9.95 -22.50
N LEU A 148 76.36 9.24 -22.37
CA LEU A 148 76.36 7.84 -21.95
C LEU A 148 75.91 7.73 -20.49
N ALA A 149 76.39 8.64 -19.63
CA ALA A 149 75.87 8.80 -18.28
C ALA A 149 74.40 9.23 -18.28
N ALA A 150 74.00 10.22 -19.09
CA ALA A 150 72.59 10.62 -19.21
C ALA A 150 71.70 9.49 -19.75
N GLN A 151 72.20 8.68 -20.69
CA GLN A 151 71.52 7.50 -21.19
C GLN A 151 71.42 6.42 -20.10
N ALA A 152 72.45 6.22 -19.28
CA ALA A 152 72.38 5.31 -18.13
C ALA A 152 71.38 5.78 -17.07
N TYR A 153 71.29 7.10 -16.81
CA TYR A 153 70.28 7.68 -15.92
C TYR A 153 68.87 7.56 -16.52
N ALA A 154 68.68 7.83 -17.81
CA ALA A 154 67.40 7.68 -18.48
C ALA A 154 66.92 6.22 -18.51
N LEU A 155 67.82 5.27 -18.77
CA LEU A 155 67.51 3.83 -18.69
C LEU A 155 67.20 3.39 -17.26
N LYS A 156 67.83 4.01 -16.25
CA LYS A 156 67.52 3.74 -14.84
C LYS A 156 66.14 4.29 -14.46
N GLU A 157 65.81 5.51 -14.89
CA GLU A 157 64.49 6.11 -14.68
C GLU A 157 63.39 5.33 -15.40
N GLU A 158 63.66 4.86 -16.62
CA GLU A 158 62.77 3.95 -17.34
C GLU A 158 62.63 2.60 -16.60
N ASN A 159 63.71 2.07 -16.02
CA ASN A 159 63.64 0.86 -15.20
C ASN A 159 62.81 1.07 -13.92
N ASP A 160 62.96 2.21 -13.25
CA ASP A 160 62.19 2.56 -12.06
C ASP A 160 60.71 2.80 -12.41
N SER A 161 60.43 3.44 -13.56
CA SER A 161 59.08 3.60 -14.10
C SER A 161 58.44 2.24 -14.41
N LEU A 162 59.16 1.34 -15.08
CA LEU A 162 58.68 -0.02 -15.37
C LEU A 162 58.48 -0.84 -14.10
N ARG A 163 59.31 -0.65 -13.05
CA ARG A 163 59.10 -1.27 -11.74
C ARG A 163 57.80 -0.79 -11.09
N TRP A 164 57.54 0.52 -11.10
CA TRP A 164 56.28 1.06 -10.59
C TRP A 164 55.08 0.58 -11.41
N GLN A 165 55.22 0.49 -12.73
CA GLN A 165 54.15 -0.01 -13.60
C GLN A 165 53.86 -1.50 -13.35
N LEU A 166 54.90 -2.31 -13.16
CA LEU A 166 54.75 -3.71 -12.75
C LEU A 166 54.12 -3.86 -11.37
N ASP A 167 54.47 -2.98 -10.42
CA ASP A 167 53.86 -2.99 -9.09
C ASP A 167 52.39 -2.57 -9.14
N ALA A 168 52.04 -1.60 -10.00
CA ALA A 168 50.66 -1.22 -10.29
C ALA A 168 49.88 -2.37 -10.92
N TYR A 169 50.41 -3.03 -11.96
CA TYR A 169 49.76 -4.21 -12.57
C TYR A 169 49.67 -5.39 -11.60
N ARG A 170 50.66 -5.56 -10.72
CA ARG A 170 50.62 -6.58 -9.67
C ARG A 170 49.49 -6.30 -8.68
N ASN A 171 49.33 -5.05 -8.24
CA ASN A 171 48.24 -4.62 -7.38
C ASN A 171 46.88 -4.77 -8.07
N GLU A 172 46.78 -4.41 -9.35
CA GLU A 172 45.55 -4.58 -10.15
C GLU A 172 45.17 -6.07 -10.30
N VAL A 173 46.14 -6.95 -10.57
CA VAL A 173 45.90 -8.40 -10.61
C VAL A 173 45.50 -8.96 -9.25
N GLU A 174 46.07 -8.46 -8.17
CA GLU A 174 45.72 -8.86 -6.80
C GLU A 174 44.29 -8.39 -6.44
N LEU A 175 43.92 -7.17 -6.86
CA LEU A 175 42.56 -6.64 -6.77
C LEU A 175 41.56 -7.48 -7.58
N LEU A 176 41.86 -7.77 -8.85
CA LEU A 176 41.00 -8.60 -9.71
C LEU A 176 40.84 -10.03 -9.17
N LYS A 177 41.88 -10.59 -8.53
CA LYS A 177 41.78 -11.90 -7.86
C LYS A 177 40.90 -11.82 -6.62
N GLN A 178 41.00 -10.73 -5.85
CA GLN A 178 40.15 -10.48 -4.69
C GLN A 178 38.70 -10.28 -5.13
N GLU A 179 38.44 -9.45 -6.13
CA GLU A 179 37.12 -9.23 -6.71
C GLU A 179 36.52 -10.52 -7.26
N LYS A 180 37.27 -11.32 -8.02
CA LYS A 180 36.80 -12.63 -8.47
C LYS A 180 36.49 -13.57 -7.31
N GLY A 181 37.30 -13.55 -6.24
CA GLY A 181 37.02 -14.30 -5.01
C GLY A 181 35.79 -13.80 -4.25
N GLN A 182 35.49 -12.51 -4.34
CA GLN A 182 34.41 -11.82 -3.65
C GLN A 182 33.08 -11.91 -4.40
N LEU A 183 33.13 -11.90 -5.74
CA LEU A 183 32.00 -12.10 -6.66
C LEU A 183 31.36 -13.50 -6.46
N PHE A 184 32.17 -14.52 -6.19
CA PHE A 184 31.70 -15.85 -5.85
C PHE A 184 31.24 -16.02 -4.40
N ARG A 185 31.56 -15.09 -3.49
CA ARG A 185 31.37 -15.31 -2.05
C ARG A 185 30.35 -14.43 -1.34
N THR A 186 29.97 -13.25 -1.85
CA THR A 186 29.51 -12.26 -0.85
C THR A 186 28.25 -11.46 -1.11
N GLU A 187 27.76 -11.25 -2.33
CA GLU A 187 26.56 -10.40 -2.47
C GLU A 187 25.51 -10.99 -3.41
N GLU A 188 25.86 -11.38 -4.63
CA GLU A 188 24.83 -11.81 -5.60
C GLU A 188 24.26 -13.21 -5.31
N SER A 189 25.07 -14.14 -4.80
CA SER A 189 24.60 -15.49 -4.42
C SER A 189 23.82 -15.46 -3.09
N LEU A 190 24.29 -14.69 -2.11
CA LEU A 190 23.66 -14.63 -0.79
C LEU A 190 22.30 -13.92 -0.84
N THR A 191 22.19 -12.86 -1.64
CA THR A 191 20.93 -12.12 -1.84
C THR A 191 19.91 -12.93 -2.62
N LYS A 192 20.31 -13.67 -3.66
CA LYS A 192 19.42 -14.60 -4.39
C LYS A 192 18.94 -15.75 -3.50
N ASP A 193 19.83 -16.32 -2.68
CA ASP A 193 19.45 -17.38 -1.73
C ASP A 193 18.51 -16.87 -0.62
N GLN A 194 18.73 -15.65 -0.11
CA GLN A 194 17.82 -15.01 0.83
C GLN A 194 16.46 -14.71 0.20
N GLN A 195 16.43 -14.17 -1.02
CA GLN A 195 15.19 -13.94 -1.77
C GLN A 195 14.43 -15.25 -2.04
N LEU A 196 15.12 -16.33 -2.38
CA LEU A 196 14.53 -17.65 -2.54
C LEU A 196 13.96 -18.20 -1.23
N GLN A 197 14.66 -18.03 -0.10
CA GLN A 197 14.14 -18.42 1.22
C GLN A 197 12.88 -17.65 1.59
N PHE A 198 12.85 -16.33 1.39
CA PHE A 198 11.66 -15.53 1.63
C PHE A 198 10.49 -15.99 0.75
N LEU A 199 10.73 -16.19 -0.54
CA LEU A 199 9.70 -16.65 -1.47
C LEU A 199 9.17 -18.04 -1.08
N GLN A 200 10.05 -18.94 -0.66
CA GLN A 200 9.68 -20.28 -0.17
C GLN A 200 8.85 -20.21 1.11
N GLN A 201 9.18 -19.32 2.04
CA GLN A 201 8.43 -19.10 3.27
C GLN A 201 7.05 -18.48 2.99
N THR A 202 6.97 -17.50 2.08
CA THR A 202 5.70 -16.92 1.63
C THR A 202 4.82 -17.97 0.96
N MET A 203 5.40 -18.81 0.09
CA MET A 203 4.67 -19.89 -0.58
C MET A 203 4.11 -20.91 0.43
N GLN A 204 4.89 -21.30 1.43
CA GLN A 204 4.41 -22.19 2.50
C GLN A 204 3.28 -21.55 3.32
N GLY A 205 3.41 -20.26 3.68
CA GLY A 205 2.35 -19.53 4.37
C GLY A 205 1.05 -19.47 3.56
N MET A 206 1.16 -19.21 2.26
CA MET A 206 0.00 -19.16 1.36
C MET A 206 -0.65 -20.54 1.18
N GLN A 207 0.13 -21.62 1.09
CA GLN A 207 -0.41 -22.99 1.10
C GLN A 207 -1.19 -23.28 2.38
N GLN A 208 -0.69 -22.83 3.53
CA GLN A 208 -1.36 -23.07 4.80
C GLN A 208 -2.66 -22.26 4.93
N GLN A 209 -2.69 -21.02 4.44
CA GLN A 209 -3.94 -20.25 4.32
C GLN A 209 -4.94 -20.92 3.38
N LEU A 210 -4.50 -21.43 2.23
CA LEU A 210 -5.39 -22.14 1.31
C LEU A 210 -6.01 -23.39 1.94
N LEU A 211 -5.24 -24.15 2.73
CA LEU A 211 -5.76 -25.29 3.48
C LEU A 211 -6.77 -24.86 4.55
N SER A 212 -6.50 -23.77 5.28
CA SER A 212 -7.43 -23.20 6.26
C SER A 212 -8.75 -22.78 5.61
N ILE A 213 -8.69 -22.08 4.48
CA ILE A 213 -9.88 -21.64 3.73
C ILE A 213 -10.66 -22.87 3.23
N GLN A 214 -9.97 -23.91 2.76
CA GLN A 214 -10.61 -25.14 2.30
C GLN A 214 -11.35 -25.85 3.45
N GLU A 215 -10.77 -25.87 4.65
CA GLU A 215 -11.38 -26.44 5.85
C GLU A 215 -12.60 -25.62 6.30
N GLU A 216 -12.50 -24.30 6.33
CA GLU A 216 -13.62 -23.41 6.62
C GLU A 216 -14.77 -23.58 5.63
N LEU A 217 -14.47 -23.71 4.34
CA LEU A 217 -15.47 -23.91 3.28
C LEU A 217 -16.17 -25.26 3.46
N ASN A 218 -15.44 -26.32 3.82
CA ASN A 218 -16.02 -27.62 4.14
C ASN A 218 -16.92 -27.56 5.40
N ASN A 219 -16.49 -26.84 6.44
CA ASN A 219 -17.30 -26.63 7.65
C ASN A 219 -18.59 -25.88 7.32
N LYS A 220 -18.49 -24.78 6.55
CA LYS A 220 -19.66 -24.01 6.09
C LYS A 220 -20.61 -24.84 5.23
N LYS A 221 -20.08 -25.74 4.40
CA LYS A 221 -20.89 -26.67 3.61
C LYS A 221 -21.65 -27.64 4.51
N SER A 222 -21.01 -28.19 5.55
CA SER A 222 -21.67 -29.06 6.53
C SER A 222 -22.74 -28.32 7.32
N GLU A 223 -22.47 -27.10 7.79
CA GLU A 223 -23.45 -26.25 8.49
C GLU A 223 -24.67 -25.96 7.60
N LEU A 224 -24.46 -25.70 6.30
CA LEU A 224 -25.54 -25.46 5.34
C LEU A 224 -26.41 -26.70 5.14
N GLU A 225 -25.81 -27.88 5.12
CA GLU A 225 -26.53 -29.15 4.96
C GLU A 225 -27.39 -29.44 6.20
N GLN A 226 -26.84 -29.23 7.40
CA GLN A 226 -27.59 -29.32 8.65
C GLN A 226 -28.75 -28.30 8.69
N ALA A 227 -28.51 -27.05 8.30
CA ALA A 227 -29.54 -26.02 8.26
C ALA A 227 -30.68 -26.37 7.27
N LYS A 228 -30.35 -27.03 6.14
CA LYS A 228 -31.36 -27.55 5.21
C LYS A 228 -32.19 -28.67 5.83
N GLU A 229 -31.56 -29.60 6.55
CA GLU A 229 -32.28 -30.67 7.25
C GLU A 229 -33.24 -30.09 8.31
N GLU A 230 -32.77 -29.14 9.13
CA GLU A 230 -33.60 -28.43 10.11
C GLU A 230 -34.75 -27.66 9.44
N GLN A 231 -34.50 -27.00 8.31
CA GLN A 231 -35.53 -26.35 7.51
C GLN A 231 -36.59 -27.35 7.02
N THR A 232 -36.18 -28.49 6.48
CA THR A 232 -37.14 -29.51 6.02
C THR A 232 -37.94 -30.11 7.17
N HIS A 233 -37.32 -30.31 8.34
CA HIS A 233 -37.99 -30.81 9.54
C HIS A 233 -39.02 -29.80 10.06
N THR A 234 -38.65 -28.53 10.20
CA THR A 234 -39.57 -27.47 10.62
C THR A 234 -40.69 -27.26 9.62
N GLN A 235 -40.41 -27.33 8.31
CA GLN A 235 -41.43 -27.25 7.27
C GLN A 235 -42.41 -28.44 7.32
N ALA A 236 -41.94 -29.65 7.62
CA ALA A 236 -42.81 -30.80 7.83
C ALA A 236 -43.69 -30.63 9.08
N MET A 237 -43.12 -30.14 10.19
CA MET A 237 -43.88 -29.86 11.41
C MET A 237 -44.94 -28.77 11.20
N LEU A 238 -44.61 -27.72 10.43
CA LEU A 238 -45.58 -26.68 10.04
C LEU A 238 -46.72 -27.24 9.20
N LYS A 239 -46.46 -28.17 8.27
CA LYS A 239 -47.54 -28.83 7.50
C LYS A 239 -48.47 -29.63 8.42
N VAL A 240 -47.93 -30.38 9.38
CA VAL A 240 -48.74 -31.12 10.36
C VAL A 240 -49.60 -30.17 11.19
N LEU A 241 -49.02 -29.07 11.69
CA LEU A 241 -49.75 -28.06 12.44
C LEU A 241 -50.83 -27.37 11.57
N GLN A 242 -50.55 -27.09 10.29
CA GLN A 242 -51.53 -26.55 9.36
C GLN A 242 -52.69 -27.53 9.12
N GLU A 243 -52.41 -28.82 8.96
CA GLU A 243 -53.43 -29.87 8.83
C GLU A 243 -54.29 -29.96 10.11
N GLN A 244 -53.66 -29.92 11.29
CA GLN A 244 -54.35 -29.89 12.58
C GLN A 244 -55.23 -28.64 12.75
N LEU A 245 -54.75 -27.47 12.31
CA LEU A 245 -55.49 -26.21 12.39
C LEU A 245 -56.65 -26.21 11.39
N LYS A 246 -56.46 -26.77 10.19
CA LYS A 246 -57.53 -26.98 9.21
C LYS A 246 -58.59 -27.94 9.76
N ASN A 247 -58.19 -29.06 10.35
CA ASN A 247 -59.11 -30.00 10.99
C ASN A 247 -59.84 -29.38 12.19
N ALA A 248 -59.16 -28.56 12.99
CA ALA A 248 -59.79 -27.82 14.09
C ALA A 248 -60.76 -26.74 13.58
N LYS A 249 -60.46 -26.12 12.44
CA LYS A 249 -61.32 -25.12 11.79
C LYS A 249 -62.53 -25.76 11.12
N GLU A 250 -62.38 -26.93 10.50
CA GLU A 250 -63.49 -27.76 10.01
C GLU A 250 -64.37 -28.25 11.18
N LEU A 251 -63.77 -28.56 12.35
CA LEU A 251 -64.52 -28.86 13.58
C LEU A 251 -65.26 -27.62 14.15
N ALA A 252 -64.68 -26.43 13.99
CA ALA A 252 -65.29 -25.16 14.41
C ALA A 252 -66.37 -24.69 13.43
N GLU A 253 -66.27 -24.99 12.14
CA GLU A 253 -67.32 -24.70 11.14
C GLU A 253 -68.57 -25.59 11.31
N ILE A 254 -68.45 -26.74 11.99
CA ILE A 254 -69.60 -27.56 12.44
C ILE A 254 -70.27 -26.96 13.70
N ASN A 255 -69.59 -26.05 14.41
CA ASN A 255 -70.09 -25.38 15.61
C ASN A 255 -69.89 -23.85 15.55
N GLY A 256 -70.77 -23.17 14.82
CA GLY A 256 -71.11 -21.78 15.12
C GLY A 256 -70.27 -20.69 14.47
N HIS A 257 -70.94 -19.98 13.56
CA HIS A 257 -70.77 -18.62 13.06
C HIS A 257 -69.66 -17.68 13.59
N ASP A 258 -68.99 -17.09 12.60
CA ASP A 258 -68.75 -15.65 12.40
C ASP A 258 -67.52 -15.03 13.10
N GLU A 259 -66.44 -14.82 12.33
CA GLU A 259 -65.52 -13.68 12.50
C GLU A 259 -64.56 -13.55 11.30
N SER A 260 -64.92 -12.69 10.34
CA SER A 260 -64.06 -12.28 9.22
C SER A 260 -63.74 -10.79 9.30
N GLN A 261 -62.89 -10.37 10.24
CA GLN A 261 -62.29 -9.02 10.23
C GLN A 261 -60.82 -8.93 10.70
N ALA A 262 -60.14 -10.01 11.09
CA ALA A 262 -58.80 -9.92 11.69
C ALA A 262 -57.61 -9.81 10.69
N ASN A 263 -57.79 -10.14 9.41
CA ASN A 263 -56.65 -10.37 8.51
C ASN A 263 -56.12 -9.13 7.77
N VAL A 264 -56.81 -7.99 7.83
CA VAL A 264 -56.39 -6.73 7.16
C VAL A 264 -55.49 -5.88 8.06
N GLY A 265 -55.59 -6.01 9.39
CA GLY A 265 -54.78 -5.24 10.36
C GLY A 265 -53.29 -5.62 10.38
N ASN A 266 -52.96 -6.89 10.15
CA ASN A 266 -51.57 -7.37 10.19
C ASN A 266 -50.73 -6.89 9.00
N PHE A 267 -51.32 -6.77 7.82
CA PHE A 267 -50.57 -6.36 6.62
C PHE A 267 -50.20 -4.88 6.66
N ASN A 268 -51.11 -4.01 7.12
CA ASN A 268 -50.86 -2.58 7.28
C ASN A 268 -49.80 -2.31 8.37
N THR A 269 -49.81 -3.08 9.45
CA THR A 269 -48.82 -2.95 10.54
C THR A 269 -47.43 -3.38 10.11
N LEU A 270 -47.31 -4.45 9.31
CA LEU A 270 -46.02 -4.89 8.78
C LEU A 270 -45.43 -3.90 7.77
N CYS A 271 -46.28 -3.34 6.89
CA CYS A 271 -45.85 -2.34 5.91
C CYS A 271 -45.33 -1.06 6.60
N ALA A 272 -46.05 -0.58 7.62
CA ALA A 272 -45.61 0.57 8.43
C ALA A 272 -44.28 0.31 9.15
N PHE A 273 -44.09 -0.89 9.69
CA PHE A 273 -42.84 -1.28 10.36
C PHE A 273 -41.63 -1.25 9.40
N VAL A 274 -41.77 -1.82 8.20
CA VAL A 274 -40.71 -1.84 7.19
C VAL A 274 -40.38 -0.43 6.69
N PHE A 275 -41.41 0.38 6.44
CA PHE A 275 -41.26 1.77 5.99
C PHE A 275 -40.48 2.63 6.99
N ASN A 276 -40.90 2.60 8.26
CA ASN A 276 -40.23 3.37 9.32
C ASN A 276 -38.78 2.90 9.55
N THR A 277 -38.54 1.58 9.49
CA THR A 277 -37.19 1.02 9.60
C THR A 277 -36.26 1.52 8.49
N GLY A 278 -36.75 1.57 7.25
CA GLY A 278 -35.98 2.05 6.10
C GLY A 278 -35.61 3.53 6.24
N ILE A 279 -36.57 4.38 6.63
CA ILE A 279 -36.34 5.82 6.81
C ILE A 279 -35.29 6.06 7.90
N ILE A 280 -35.44 5.44 9.08
CA ILE A 280 -34.49 5.62 10.18
C ILE A 280 -33.08 5.12 9.80
N SER A 281 -33.00 4.02 9.05
CA SER A 281 -31.73 3.51 8.52
C SER A 281 -31.04 4.53 7.61
N THR A 282 -31.76 5.11 6.64
CA THR A 282 -31.18 6.12 5.74
C THR A 282 -30.75 7.40 6.46
N PHE A 283 -31.55 7.85 7.44
CA PHE A 283 -31.22 9.01 8.27
C PHE A 283 -29.94 8.74 9.08
N LEU A 284 -29.88 7.65 9.83
CA LEU A 284 -28.71 7.35 10.65
C LEU A 284 -27.45 7.02 9.82
N HIS A 285 -27.59 6.57 8.57
CA HIS A 285 -26.47 6.33 7.68
C HIS A 285 -25.71 7.62 7.32
N VAL A 286 -26.40 8.75 7.18
CA VAL A 286 -25.78 10.05 6.90
C VAL A 286 -25.30 10.80 8.16
N HIS A 287 -25.47 10.21 9.36
CA HIS A 287 -25.07 10.80 10.64
C HIS A 287 -23.96 9.98 11.34
N PRO A 288 -22.66 10.29 11.09
CA PRO A 288 -21.53 9.54 11.62
C PRO A 288 -21.49 9.43 13.16
N PHE A 289 -22.03 10.43 13.86
CA PHE A 289 -22.04 10.52 15.32
C PHE A 289 -23.33 9.98 15.97
N GLY A 290 -24.26 9.46 15.15
CA GLY A 290 -25.58 9.03 15.58
C GLY A 290 -26.53 10.18 15.93
N ALA A 291 -27.74 9.83 16.34
CA ALA A 291 -28.78 10.79 16.74
C ALA A 291 -29.48 10.33 18.03
N ASN A 292 -29.94 11.28 18.84
CA ASN A 292 -30.77 10.97 20.01
C ASN A 292 -32.22 10.65 19.59
N ILE A 293 -32.99 10.06 20.50
CA ILE A 293 -34.37 9.65 20.19
C ILE A 293 -35.27 10.84 19.86
N GLU A 294 -35.07 11.98 20.52
CA GLU A 294 -35.85 13.21 20.31
C GLU A 294 -35.64 13.79 18.90
N TYR A 295 -34.41 13.73 18.40
CA TYR A 295 -34.09 14.21 17.06
C TYR A 295 -34.65 13.26 15.99
N LEU A 296 -34.53 11.95 16.20
CA LEU A 296 -35.16 10.95 15.34
C LEU A 296 -36.67 11.12 15.31
N TRP A 297 -37.30 11.33 16.47
CA TRP A 297 -38.72 11.55 16.59
C TRP A 297 -39.15 12.84 15.88
N SER A 298 -38.44 13.95 16.07
CA SER A 298 -38.73 15.21 15.38
C SER A 298 -38.63 15.08 13.86
N TYR A 299 -37.65 14.32 13.36
CA TYR A 299 -37.52 14.02 11.93
C TYR A 299 -38.66 13.13 11.43
N MET A 300 -38.97 12.05 12.15
CA MET A 300 -40.03 11.12 11.79
C MET A 300 -41.42 11.77 11.82
N GLN A 301 -41.66 12.70 12.75
CA GLN A 301 -42.93 13.41 12.88
C GLN A 301 -43.27 14.27 11.66
N GLN A 302 -42.27 14.72 10.90
CA GLN A 302 -42.48 15.43 9.63
C GLN A 302 -43.00 14.52 8.51
N LEU A 303 -42.77 13.21 8.62
CA LEU A 303 -43.11 12.19 7.62
C LEU A 303 -44.36 11.39 8.03
N ASP A 304 -44.48 11.05 9.30
CA ASP A 304 -45.65 10.39 9.90
C ASP A 304 -45.96 11.03 11.26
N SER A 305 -47.08 11.75 11.35
CA SER A 305 -47.50 12.44 12.57
C SER A 305 -48.05 11.50 13.64
N ARG A 306 -48.23 10.21 13.33
CA ARG A 306 -48.80 9.21 14.26
C ARG A 306 -47.75 8.46 15.08
N ILE A 307 -46.47 8.62 14.76
CA ILE A 307 -45.39 7.88 15.43
C ILE A 307 -44.93 8.56 16.73
N SER A 308 -44.84 7.78 17.79
CA SER A 308 -44.35 8.22 19.09
C SER A 308 -42.86 7.92 19.26
N ALA A 309 -42.17 8.70 20.10
CA ALA A 309 -40.76 8.46 20.44
C ALA A 309 -40.53 7.05 21.03
N ASN A 310 -41.48 6.52 21.79
CA ASN A 310 -41.42 5.19 22.38
C ASN A 310 -41.52 4.08 21.31
N GLU A 311 -42.34 4.25 20.26
CA GLU A 311 -42.42 3.29 19.16
C GLU A 311 -41.12 3.24 18.35
N ILE A 312 -40.47 4.39 18.14
CA ILE A 312 -39.15 4.46 17.51
C ILE A 312 -38.12 3.72 18.38
N GLU A 313 -38.12 3.96 19.68
CA GLU A 313 -37.20 3.28 20.60
C GLU A 313 -37.41 1.76 20.62
N MET A 314 -38.67 1.30 20.68
CA MET A 314 -38.98 -0.13 20.61
C MET A 314 -38.58 -0.76 19.27
N LEU A 315 -38.75 -0.04 18.15
CA LEU A 315 -38.32 -0.50 16.82
C LEU A 315 -36.81 -0.67 16.76
N LEU A 316 -36.05 0.31 17.23
CA LEU A 316 -34.59 0.28 17.24
C LEU A 316 -34.05 -0.85 18.15
N MET A 317 -34.66 -1.04 19.32
CA MET A 317 -34.32 -2.13 20.25
C MET A 317 -34.62 -3.52 19.65
N ARG A 318 -35.63 -3.64 18.78
CA ARG A 318 -36.01 -4.90 18.12
C ARG A 318 -35.03 -5.33 17.02
N LEU A 319 -34.15 -4.43 16.58
CA LEU A 319 -33.23 -4.64 15.46
C LEU A 319 -31.76 -4.38 15.86
N PRO A 320 -31.21 -5.13 16.84
CA PRO A 320 -29.88 -4.88 17.41
C PRO A 320 -28.72 -5.11 16.42
N ARG A 321 -28.98 -5.83 15.32
CA ARG A 321 -28.01 -6.04 14.24
C ARG A 321 -27.91 -4.85 13.28
N MET A 322 -28.88 -3.95 13.29
CA MET A 322 -28.90 -2.78 12.41
C MET A 322 -28.68 -1.47 13.15
N PHE A 323 -29.11 -1.39 14.41
CA PHE A 323 -28.99 -0.19 15.23
C PHE A 323 -28.31 -0.50 16.56
N LYS A 324 -27.33 0.33 16.91
CA LYS A 324 -26.59 0.24 18.17
C LYS A 324 -26.79 1.50 18.98
N GLN A 325 -27.02 1.31 20.27
CA GLN A 325 -27.09 2.40 21.24
C GLN A 325 -25.70 2.67 21.80
N GLU A 326 -25.25 3.91 21.71
CA GLU A 326 -23.96 4.35 22.24
C GLU A 326 -24.17 5.55 23.17
N PHE A 327 -23.36 5.59 24.23
CA PHE A 327 -23.31 6.70 25.16
C PHE A 327 -22.08 7.55 24.83
N THR A 328 -22.31 8.84 24.63
CA THR A 328 -21.29 9.78 24.21
C THR A 328 -21.28 10.97 25.16
N GLY A 329 -20.12 11.25 25.78
CA GLY A 329 -19.96 12.28 26.80
C GLY A 329 -19.35 11.74 28.09
N VAL A 330 -19.07 12.63 29.05
CA VAL A 330 -18.53 12.26 30.38
C VAL A 330 -19.32 13.00 31.46
N GLY A 331 -19.90 12.25 32.41
CA GLY A 331 -20.64 12.83 33.54
C GLY A 331 -21.98 13.45 33.14
N ALA A 332 -22.16 14.76 33.38
CA ALA A 332 -23.43 15.47 33.16
C ALA A 332 -23.78 15.71 31.67
N THR A 333 -22.85 15.45 30.74
CA THR A 333 -23.05 15.58 29.28
C THR A 333 -23.21 14.23 28.59
N LEU A 334 -23.54 13.17 29.34
CA LEU A 334 -23.76 11.84 28.79
C LEU A 334 -25.04 11.84 27.94
N GLU A 335 -24.89 11.80 26.63
CA GLU A 335 -26.00 11.71 25.70
C GLU A 335 -26.13 10.28 25.16
N LYS A 336 -27.38 9.78 25.15
CA LYS A 336 -27.75 8.51 24.54
C LYS A 336 -28.05 8.73 23.06
N ARG A 337 -27.25 8.10 22.19
CA ARG A 337 -27.37 8.22 20.73
C ARG A 337 -27.48 6.85 20.06
N TRP A 338 -28.24 6.79 18.99
CA TRP A 338 -28.41 5.62 18.13
C TRP A 338 -27.56 5.76 16.88
N LYS A 339 -26.87 4.68 16.50
CA LYS A 339 -26.06 4.58 15.28
C LYS A 339 -26.51 3.42 14.43
N PHE A 340 -26.34 3.56 13.11
CA PHE A 340 -26.59 2.50 12.14
C PHE A 340 -25.32 1.65 11.93
N CYS A 341 -25.40 0.34 12.17
CA CYS A 341 -24.27 -0.58 12.16
C CYS A 341 -24.49 -1.85 11.30
N ALA A 342 -25.51 -1.88 10.45
CA ALA A 342 -25.88 -3.09 9.68
C ALA A 342 -24.73 -3.67 8.81
N PHE A 343 -23.77 -2.83 8.41
CA PHE A 343 -22.63 -3.22 7.55
C PHE A 343 -21.29 -3.32 8.29
N GLU A 344 -21.22 -3.02 9.60
CA GLU A 344 -19.95 -3.07 10.33
C GLU A 344 -19.42 -4.50 10.46
N GLY A 345 -20.29 -5.52 10.49
CA GLY A 345 -19.88 -6.94 10.52
C GLY A 345 -19.37 -7.51 9.19
N ILE A 346 -19.54 -6.79 8.07
CA ILE A 346 -19.10 -7.26 6.73
C ILE A 346 -17.65 -6.84 6.45
N LYS A 347 -17.10 -5.87 7.20
CA LYS A 347 -15.71 -5.39 7.02
C LYS A 347 -14.64 -6.26 7.70
N THR A 348 -15.03 -7.38 8.32
CA THR A 348 -14.13 -8.30 9.06
C THR A 348 -13.98 -9.66 8.37
N ILE A 349 -13.99 -9.71 7.04
CA ILE A 349 -13.57 -10.89 6.27
C ILE A 349 -12.38 -10.48 5.40
#